data_AF-U6GJY6-F1
#
_entry.id   AF-U6GJY6-F1
#
_cell.length_a   1.000
_cell.length_b   1.000
_cell.length_c   1.000
_cell.angle_alpha   90.00
_cell.angle_beta   90.00
_cell.angle_gamma   90.00
#
_symmetry.space_group_name_H-M   'P 1'
#
loop_
_entity.id
_entity.type
_entity.pdbx_description
1 polymer ?
#
loop_
_entity_poly.entity_id
_entity_poly.type
_entity_poly.pdbx_seq_one_letter_code
_entity_poly.pdbx_strand_id
1 'polypeptide(L)'
;MASFSSVLLPLHPQVSSGEEPRQPPHLHLPPVSLTPQTARRLLQQHKEWSLAAVFTGGGFSVAATFTEPADFLALARAYDSREKTIANGISFLGHTYPVTRFAPPLIICRRGTGEDTEGLAVLKGSSRMGEDLLLVAVYRPPAVSASAVAQMRRFFVSHLGTLPASSPSKAVQQLLARQRRM
;
A
#
# COMPACT_ATOMS: atom_id res chain seq x y z
N MET A 1 0.68 -23.68 -67.91
CA MET A 1 -0.16 -24.38 -66.92
C MET A 1 -1.39 -23.51 -66.66
N ALA A 2 -2.56 -24.13 -66.81
CA ALA A 2 -3.94 -23.63 -66.67
C ALA A 2 -4.21 -22.84 -65.37
N SER A 3 -5.30 -22.09 -65.13
CA SER A 3 -6.45 -21.56 -65.89
C SER A 3 -7.27 -20.72 -64.88
N PHE A 4 -8.13 -19.86 -65.41
CA PHE A 4 -9.20 -19.03 -64.84
C PHE A 4 -9.93 -19.47 -63.55
N SER A 5 -10.40 -18.44 -62.81
CA SER A 5 -11.82 -18.14 -62.54
C SER A 5 -12.35 -18.17 -61.10
N SER A 6 -13.00 -17.04 -60.79
CA SER A 6 -14.32 -16.88 -60.13
C SER A 6 -14.48 -17.07 -58.62
N VAL A 7 -14.72 -15.92 -57.98
CA VAL A 7 -15.83 -15.59 -57.06
C VAL A 7 -16.75 -16.75 -56.68
N LEU A 8 -16.91 -16.97 -55.37
CA LEU A 8 -18.18 -17.38 -54.74
C LEU A 8 -18.17 -16.97 -53.25
N LEU A 9 -18.97 -15.95 -52.94
CA LEU A 9 -19.51 -15.73 -51.58
C LEU A 9 -20.44 -16.88 -51.23
N PRO A 10 -20.45 -17.35 -49.98
CA PRO A 10 -21.67 -17.84 -49.37
C PRO A 10 -22.15 -16.93 -48.24
N LEU A 11 -23.34 -16.38 -48.49
CA LEU A 11 -24.42 -16.05 -47.59
C LEU A 11 -24.26 -16.46 -46.11
N HIS A 12 -24.52 -15.49 -45.23
CA HIS A 12 -24.92 -15.71 -43.84
C HIS A 12 -25.96 -16.83 -43.71
N PRO A 13 -25.86 -17.60 -42.61
CA PRO A 13 -27.00 -17.83 -41.75
C PRO A 13 -26.79 -17.09 -40.43
N GLN A 14 -27.71 -16.16 -40.14
CA GLN A 14 -28.00 -15.73 -38.78
C GLN A 14 -28.74 -16.88 -38.08
N VAL A 15 -28.15 -17.50 -37.06
CA VAL A 15 -28.90 -18.04 -35.92
C VAL A 15 -28.10 -17.73 -34.65
N SER A 16 -28.80 -17.02 -33.76
CA SER A 16 -28.43 -16.57 -32.43
C SER A 16 -28.36 -17.74 -31.44
N SER A 17 -27.32 -17.78 -30.60
CA SER A 17 -27.46 -17.96 -29.14
C SER A 17 -26.10 -17.89 -28.43
N GLY A 18 -25.87 -16.77 -27.74
CA GLY A 18 -25.02 -16.56 -26.56
C GLY A 18 -23.70 -17.32 -26.41
N GLU A 19 -22.58 -16.64 -26.67
CA GLU A 19 -21.34 -16.87 -25.94
C GLU A 19 -20.68 -15.51 -25.65
N GLU A 20 -20.62 -15.16 -24.37
CA GLU A 20 -19.96 -13.98 -23.83
C GLU A 20 -18.43 -14.11 -23.98
N PRO A 21 -17.67 -13.02 -24.21
CA PRO A 21 -16.25 -13.09 -24.49
C PRO A 21 -15.50 -13.63 -23.28
N ARG A 22 -14.78 -14.75 -23.46
CA ARG A 22 -13.88 -15.32 -22.45
C ARG A 22 -12.84 -14.27 -22.03
N GLN A 23 -13.04 -13.71 -20.84
CA GLN A 23 -12.00 -12.97 -20.13
C GLN A 23 -10.77 -13.87 -19.99
N PRO A 24 -9.55 -13.35 -20.24
CA PRO A 24 -8.34 -14.11 -19.96
C PRO A 24 -8.32 -14.47 -18.46
N PRO A 25 -7.86 -15.67 -18.09
CA PRO A 25 -7.83 -16.08 -16.69
C PRO A 25 -6.93 -15.11 -15.94
N HIS A 26 -7.53 -14.29 -15.08
CA HIS A 26 -6.79 -13.65 -14.01
C HIS A 26 -6.08 -14.77 -13.26
N LEU A 27 -4.75 -14.81 -13.37
CA LEU A 27 -3.92 -15.69 -12.56
C LEU A 27 -4.15 -15.29 -11.09
N HIS A 28 -5.16 -15.89 -10.47
CA HIS A 28 -5.33 -15.92 -9.04
C HIS A 28 -4.21 -16.78 -8.50
N LEU A 29 -3.04 -16.15 -8.37
CA LEU A 29 -2.00 -16.67 -7.50
C LEU A 29 -2.67 -16.94 -6.15
N PRO A 30 -2.54 -18.17 -5.60
CA PRO A 30 -3.10 -18.47 -4.30
C PRO A 30 -2.59 -17.43 -3.31
N PRO A 31 -3.41 -16.99 -2.33
CA PRO A 31 -2.96 -16.04 -1.33
C PRO A 31 -1.75 -16.66 -0.63
N VAL A 32 -0.55 -16.17 -0.96
CA VAL A 32 0.67 -16.60 -0.28
C VAL A 32 0.44 -16.34 1.21
N SER A 33 0.31 -17.41 1.99
CA SER A 33 0.29 -17.33 3.45
C SER A 33 1.61 -16.72 3.86
N LEU A 34 1.55 -15.49 4.34
CA LEU A 34 2.73 -14.66 4.46
C LEU A 34 3.47 -14.99 5.75
N THR A 35 4.38 -15.95 5.69
CA THR A 35 5.19 -16.34 6.85
C THR A 35 6.10 -15.19 7.29
N PRO A 36 6.48 -15.09 8.59
CA PRO A 36 7.43 -14.09 9.09
C PRO A 36 8.73 -14.00 8.28
N GLN A 37 9.27 -15.15 7.86
CA GLN A 37 10.48 -15.22 7.04
C GLN A 37 10.25 -14.65 5.63
N THR A 38 9.10 -14.94 5.02
CA THR A 38 8.73 -14.39 3.72
C THR A 38 8.49 -12.88 3.81
N ALA A 39 7.80 -12.42 4.86
CA ALA A 39 7.62 -10.99 5.14
C ALA A 39 8.96 -10.27 5.26
N ARG A 40 9.90 -10.83 6.05
CA ARG A 40 11.23 -10.25 6.23
C ARG A 40 11.99 -10.16 4.91
N ARG A 41 11.98 -11.23 4.12
CA ARG A 41 12.63 -11.24 2.80
C ARG A 41 12.03 -10.20 1.85
N LEU A 42 10.70 -10.09 1.82
CA LEU A 42 10.01 -9.08 1.01
C LEU A 42 10.38 -7.66 1.45
N LEU A 43 10.45 -7.38 2.77
CA LEU A 43 10.90 -6.09 3.29
C LEU A 43 12.35 -5.78 2.86
N GLN A 44 13.26 -6.75 2.94
CA GLN A 44 14.66 -6.59 2.55
C GLN A 44 14.88 -6.32 1.06
N GLN A 45 13.90 -6.65 0.20
CA GLN A 45 13.98 -6.34 -1.23
C GLN A 45 13.76 -4.85 -1.53
N HIS A 46 13.17 -4.09 -0.59
CA HIS A 46 12.97 -2.65 -0.73
C HIS A 46 14.20 -1.86 -0.29
N LYS A 47 15.10 -1.59 -1.25
CA LYS A 47 16.37 -0.90 -1.00
C LYS A 47 16.24 0.57 -0.58
N GLU A 48 15.09 1.20 -0.81
CA GLU A 48 14.84 2.59 -0.42
C GLU A 48 14.48 2.75 1.07
N TRP A 49 14.15 1.64 1.75
CA TRP A 49 13.85 1.65 3.18
C TRP A 49 15.10 1.24 3.93
N SER A 50 15.65 2.17 4.72
CA SER A 50 16.78 1.85 5.60
C SER A 50 16.37 0.87 6.69
N LEU A 51 15.14 1.04 7.21
CA LEU A 51 14.54 0.18 8.22
C LEU A 51 13.07 -0.01 7.89
N ALA A 52 12.56 -1.23 8.05
CA ALA A 52 11.13 -1.49 7.89
C ALA A 52 10.67 -2.63 8.79
N ALA A 53 9.41 -2.57 9.21
CA ALA A 53 8.79 -3.65 9.97
C ALA A 53 7.28 -3.72 9.71
N VAL A 54 6.75 -4.94 9.76
CA VAL A 54 5.33 -5.25 9.79
C VAL A 54 4.98 -5.76 11.18
N PHE A 55 3.91 -5.24 11.75
CA PHE A 55 3.46 -5.58 13.10
C PHE A 55 1.93 -5.50 13.21
N THR A 56 1.37 -6.17 14.21
CA THR A 56 -0.08 -6.17 14.45
C THR A 56 -0.51 -4.94 15.22
N GLY A 57 -1.82 -4.63 15.21
CA GLY A 57 -2.41 -3.58 16.06
C GLY A 57 -2.17 -3.78 17.56
N GLY A 58 -1.91 -5.02 18.00
CA GLY A 58 -1.54 -5.35 19.37
C GLY A 58 -0.05 -5.12 19.70
N GLY A 59 0.76 -4.66 18.74
CA GLY A 59 2.20 -4.42 18.92
C GLY A 59 3.07 -5.67 18.76
N PHE A 60 2.56 -6.76 18.19
CA PHE A 60 3.37 -7.95 17.91
C PHE A 60 4.10 -7.80 16.58
N SER A 61 5.42 -8.00 16.59
CA SER A 61 6.24 -7.99 15.37
C SER A 61 5.95 -9.23 14.52
N VAL A 62 5.62 -9.01 13.24
CA VAL A 62 5.50 -10.07 12.23
C VAL A 62 6.83 -10.24 11.50
N ALA A 63 7.48 -9.14 11.12
CA ALA A 63 8.81 -9.13 10.53
C ALA A 63 9.46 -7.75 10.65
N ALA A 64 10.79 -7.71 10.74
CA ALA A 64 11.58 -6.49 10.74
C ALA A 64 12.89 -6.69 9.97
N THR A 65 13.42 -5.63 9.37
CA THR A 65 14.75 -5.63 8.73
C THR A 65 15.90 -5.39 9.72
N PHE A 66 15.56 -5.13 10.98
CA PHE A 66 16.47 -4.81 12.09
C PHE A 66 16.25 -5.78 13.26
N THR A 67 17.14 -5.75 14.25
CA THR A 67 17.14 -6.69 15.40
C THR A 67 16.86 -6.01 16.73
N GLU A 68 17.04 -4.69 16.79
CA GLU A 68 16.83 -3.86 17.95
C GLU A 68 15.36 -3.88 18.38
N PRO A 69 15.07 -3.91 19.70
CA PRO A 69 13.70 -3.88 20.17
C PRO A 69 13.05 -2.52 19.84
N ALA A 70 11.88 -2.58 19.20
CA ALA A 70 11.05 -1.42 18.90
C ALA A 70 9.72 -1.51 19.66
N ASP A 71 9.23 -0.37 20.14
CA ASP A 71 7.91 -0.29 20.78
C ASP A 71 6.80 -0.18 19.72
N PHE A 72 6.44 -1.34 19.15
CA PHE A 72 5.39 -1.44 18.14
C PHE A 72 4.00 -1.13 18.70
N LEU A 73 3.78 -1.30 20.01
CA LEU A 73 2.51 -0.95 20.63
C LEU A 73 2.33 0.57 20.67
N ALA A 74 3.38 1.33 21.02
CA ALA A 74 3.36 2.79 20.95
C ALA A 74 3.11 3.28 19.51
N LEU A 75 3.74 2.65 18.51
CA LEU A 75 3.48 2.95 17.09
C LEU A 75 2.03 2.68 16.69
N ALA A 76 1.44 1.56 17.12
CA ALA A 76 0.05 1.24 16.85
C ALA A 76 -0.91 2.26 17.49
N ARG A 77 -0.65 2.64 18.74
CA ARG A 77 -1.40 3.65 19.50
C ARG A 77 -1.21 5.08 19.01
N ALA A 78 -0.26 5.33 18.12
CA ALA A 78 -0.09 6.64 17.50
C ALA A 78 -1.37 7.09 16.74
N TYR A 79 -2.25 6.16 16.37
CA TYR A 79 -3.53 6.45 15.73
C TYR A 79 -4.67 6.81 16.71
N ASP A 80 -4.51 6.60 18.01
CA ASP A 80 -5.58 6.76 19.01
C ASP A 80 -5.93 8.23 19.26
N SER A 81 -4.94 9.13 19.17
CA SER A 81 -5.14 10.58 19.32
C SER A 81 -4.22 11.35 18.39
N ARG A 82 -4.81 12.02 17.41
CA ARG A 82 -4.12 12.92 16.48
C ARG A 82 -3.36 14.00 17.24
N GLU A 83 -4.00 14.63 18.22
CA GLU A 83 -3.48 15.78 18.94
C GLU A 83 -2.23 15.40 19.72
N LYS A 84 -2.29 14.31 20.48
CA LYS A 84 -1.14 13.80 21.25
C LYS A 84 0.01 13.38 20.33
N THR A 85 -0.29 12.68 19.25
CA THR A 85 0.74 12.21 18.31
C THR A 85 1.41 13.38 17.58
N ILE A 86 0.66 14.42 17.20
CA ILE A 86 1.24 15.64 16.60
C ILE A 86 2.10 16.38 17.62
N ALA A 87 1.62 16.53 18.86
CA ALA A 87 2.36 17.26 19.90
C ALA A 87 3.66 16.57 20.31
N ASN A 88 3.65 15.24 20.43
CA ASN A 88 4.77 14.48 20.99
C ASN A 88 5.71 13.90 19.92
N GLY A 89 5.25 13.76 18.67
CA GLY A 89 5.97 12.99 17.66
C GLY A 89 5.79 11.48 17.80
N ILE A 90 6.55 10.72 17.03
CA ILE A 90 6.61 9.25 17.09
C ILE A 90 8.01 8.82 17.52
N SER A 91 8.11 8.01 18.57
CA SER A 91 9.36 7.39 18.99
C SER A 91 9.59 6.07 18.25
N PHE A 92 10.76 5.90 17.65
CA PHE A 92 11.16 4.68 16.98
C PHE A 92 12.68 4.47 17.10
N LEU A 93 13.10 3.31 17.62
CA LEU A 93 14.50 2.91 17.79
C LEU A 93 15.38 3.99 18.44
N GLY A 94 14.93 4.53 19.57
CA GLY A 94 15.68 5.52 20.35
C GLY A 94 15.62 6.95 19.79
N HIS A 95 14.84 7.20 18.74
CA HIS A 95 14.69 8.52 18.15
C HIS A 95 13.23 8.98 18.14
N THR A 96 13.01 10.28 18.39
CA THR A 96 11.69 10.90 18.24
C THR A 96 11.61 11.62 16.89
N TYR A 97 10.56 11.34 16.14
CA TYR A 97 10.29 11.91 14.82
C TYR A 97 9.08 12.85 14.92
N PRO A 98 9.28 14.17 14.76
CA PRO A 98 8.19 15.13 14.64
C PRO A 98 7.23 14.78 13.50
N VAL A 99 5.92 14.86 13.75
CA VAL A 99 4.89 14.56 12.75
C VAL A 99 4.78 15.72 11.77
N THR A 100 4.94 15.42 10.49
CA THR A 100 4.75 16.37 9.38
C THR A 100 3.36 16.26 8.77
N ARG A 101 2.77 15.05 8.78
CA ARG A 101 1.42 14.80 8.26
C ARG A 101 0.75 13.68 9.02
N PHE A 102 -0.36 13.99 9.67
CA PHE A 102 -1.28 13.01 10.23
C PHE A 102 -2.52 12.92 9.33
N ALA A 103 -2.69 11.83 8.60
CA ALA A 103 -3.82 11.64 7.70
C ALA A 103 -4.09 10.14 7.52
N PRO A 104 -4.89 9.52 8.42
CA PRO A 104 -5.20 8.10 8.38
C PRO A 104 -5.61 7.65 6.97
N PRO A 105 -5.09 6.49 6.50
CA PRO A 105 -4.34 5.48 7.25
C PRO A 105 -2.83 5.74 7.41
N LEU A 106 -2.35 6.96 7.19
CA LEU A 106 -0.93 7.28 7.12
C LEU A 106 -0.52 8.35 8.13
N ILE A 107 0.63 8.14 8.76
CA ILE A 107 1.37 9.17 9.50
C ILE A 107 2.75 9.30 8.85
N ILE A 108 3.18 10.53 8.59
CA ILE A 108 4.50 10.86 8.05
C ILE A 108 5.21 11.77 9.05
N CYS A 109 6.42 11.41 9.40
CA CYS A 109 7.30 12.13 10.30
C CYS A 109 8.64 12.43 9.61
N ARG A 110 9.33 13.44 10.12
CA ARG A 110 10.64 13.83 9.60
C ARG A 110 11.52 14.36 10.72
N ARG A 111 12.80 13.96 10.72
CA ARG A 111 13.83 14.48 11.62
C ARG A 111 15.09 14.83 10.84
N GLY A 112 16.00 15.53 11.49
CA GLY A 112 17.26 15.97 10.89
C GLY A 112 17.09 17.15 9.94
N THR A 113 18.21 17.63 9.41
CA THR A 113 18.30 18.78 8.50
C THR A 113 19.34 18.49 7.43
N GLY A 114 19.14 18.99 6.21
CA GLY A 114 20.09 18.81 5.11
C GLY A 114 20.28 17.33 4.75
N GLU A 115 21.53 16.89 4.67
CA GLU A 115 21.90 15.53 4.25
C GLU A 115 21.54 14.45 5.28
N ASP A 116 21.49 14.78 6.58
CA ASP A 116 21.13 13.84 7.66
C ASP A 116 19.61 13.71 7.84
N THR A 117 18.84 14.20 6.88
CA THR A 117 17.38 14.15 6.93
C THR A 117 16.90 12.71 6.85
N GLU A 118 16.00 12.33 7.76
CA GLU A 118 15.38 11.02 7.78
C GLU A 118 13.86 11.16 7.87
N GLY A 119 13.15 10.41 7.03
CA GLY A 119 11.71 10.29 7.08
C GLY A 119 11.29 8.98 7.73
N LEU A 120 10.18 9.03 8.45
CA LEU A 120 9.51 7.85 8.99
C LEU A 120 8.04 7.90 8.55
N ALA A 121 7.56 6.79 8.01
CA ALA A 121 6.16 6.64 7.66
C ALA A 121 5.57 5.41 8.34
N VAL A 122 4.36 5.57 8.89
CA VAL A 122 3.57 4.48 9.45
C VAL A 122 2.28 4.38 8.64
N LEU A 123 1.97 3.19 8.14
CA LEU A 123 0.78 2.88 7.37
C LEU A 123 -0.04 1.82 8.11
N LYS A 124 -1.33 2.08 8.34
CA LYS A 124 -2.27 1.13 8.94
C LYS A 124 -3.21 0.54 7.88
N GLY A 125 -3.43 -0.76 7.92
CA GLY A 125 -4.40 -1.44 7.06
C GLY A 125 -4.97 -2.66 7.74
N SER A 126 -5.71 -3.45 6.96
CA SER A 126 -6.29 -4.71 7.42
C SER A 126 -5.59 -5.87 6.73
N SER A 127 -5.23 -6.90 7.49
CA SER A 127 -4.75 -8.16 6.95
C SER A 127 -5.84 -8.81 6.09
N ARG A 128 -5.48 -9.81 5.29
CA ARG A 128 -6.47 -10.63 4.54
C ARG A 128 -7.49 -11.33 5.45
N MET A 129 -7.19 -11.46 6.74
CA MET A 129 -8.07 -12.06 7.75
C MET A 129 -8.87 -11.00 8.54
N GLY A 130 -8.74 -9.71 8.19
CA GLY A 130 -9.48 -8.62 8.83
C GLY A 130 -8.82 -8.01 10.06
N GLU A 131 -7.63 -8.48 10.45
CA GLU A 131 -6.90 -7.97 11.61
C GLU A 131 -6.15 -6.68 11.30
N ASP A 132 -6.02 -5.79 12.29
CA ASP A 132 -5.20 -4.59 12.15
C ASP A 132 -3.72 -4.96 11.95
N LEU A 133 -3.16 -4.49 10.84
CA LEU A 133 -1.76 -4.67 10.50
C LEU A 133 -1.14 -3.34 10.11
N LEU A 134 0.09 -3.10 10.57
CA LEU A 134 0.80 -1.87 10.37
C LEU A 134 2.15 -2.14 9.71
N LEU A 135 2.56 -1.21 8.86
CA LEU A 135 3.87 -1.15 8.23
C LEU A 135 4.54 0.15 8.63
N VAL A 136 5.73 0.07 9.24
CA VAL A 136 6.62 1.21 9.44
C VAL A 136 7.79 1.10 8.47
N ALA A 137 8.17 2.23 7.88
CA ALA A 137 9.37 2.34 7.05
C ALA A 137 10.10 3.64 7.36
N VAL A 138 11.42 3.54 7.44
CA VAL A 138 12.35 4.66 7.57
C VAL A 138 13.09 4.80 6.24
N TYR A 139 13.24 6.03 5.77
CA TYR A 139 13.86 6.34 4.49
C TYR A 139 14.72 7.60 4.58
N ARG A 140 15.74 7.68 3.74
CA ARG A 140 16.69 8.80 3.65
C ARG A 140 16.78 9.29 2.20
N PRO A 141 17.28 10.52 1.96
CA PRO A 141 17.66 10.97 0.63
C PRO A 141 18.47 9.90 -0.14
N PRO A 142 18.22 9.73 -1.46
CA PRO A 142 17.36 10.56 -2.31
C PRO A 142 15.85 10.23 -2.22
N ALA A 143 15.45 9.23 -1.44
CA ALA A 143 14.04 8.87 -1.32
C ALA A 143 13.24 9.97 -0.62
N VAL A 144 12.12 10.36 -1.23
CA VAL A 144 11.18 11.36 -0.69
C VAL A 144 9.93 10.67 -0.12
N SER A 145 9.23 11.36 0.78
CA SER A 145 8.04 10.84 1.44
C SER A 145 6.98 10.34 0.45
N ALA A 146 6.80 11.01 -0.69
CA ALA A 146 5.85 10.58 -1.71
C ALA A 146 6.20 9.21 -2.32
N SER A 147 7.48 8.97 -2.63
CA SER A 147 7.95 7.68 -3.15
C SER A 147 7.79 6.58 -2.10
N ALA A 148 8.29 6.82 -0.88
CA ALA A 148 8.23 5.86 0.22
C ALA A 148 6.78 5.43 0.50
N VAL A 149 5.86 6.39 0.60
CA VAL A 149 4.44 6.13 0.83
C VAL A 149 3.80 5.35 -0.32
N ALA A 150 4.13 5.68 -1.57
CA ALA A 150 3.61 4.96 -2.73
C ALA A 150 4.09 3.50 -2.72
N GLN A 151 5.35 3.25 -2.40
CA GLN A 151 5.91 1.90 -2.27
C GLN A 151 5.29 1.13 -1.11
N MET A 152 5.13 1.76 0.05
CA MET A 152 4.48 1.15 1.21
C MET A 152 3.06 0.72 0.89
N ARG A 153 2.28 1.56 0.19
CA ARG A 153 0.91 1.22 -0.24
C ARG A 153 0.90 0.02 -1.18
N ARG A 154 1.77 0.02 -2.19
CA ARG A 154 1.89 -1.10 -3.13
C ARG A 154 2.28 -2.39 -2.42
N PHE A 155 3.28 -2.34 -1.53
CA PHE A 155 3.71 -3.48 -0.73
C PHE A 155 2.56 -4.03 0.11
N PHE A 156 1.88 -3.15 0.85
CA PHE A 156 0.79 -3.54 1.74
C PHE A 156 -0.33 -4.24 0.97
N VAL A 157 -0.75 -3.68 -0.17
CA VAL A 157 -1.83 -4.25 -0.98
C VAL A 157 -1.41 -5.56 -1.67
N SER A 158 -0.16 -5.63 -2.15
CA SER A 158 0.33 -6.81 -2.89
C SER A 158 0.53 -8.02 -1.97
N HIS A 159 0.89 -7.77 -0.71
CA HIS A 159 1.42 -8.80 0.17
C HIS A 159 0.59 -8.99 1.44
N LEU A 160 0.20 -7.90 2.10
CA LEU A 160 -0.32 -7.97 3.47
C LEU A 160 -1.84 -8.02 3.55
N GLY A 161 -2.54 -7.22 2.74
CA GLY A 161 -4.00 -7.13 2.81
C GLY A 161 -4.56 -5.91 2.10
N THR A 162 -5.50 -5.21 2.74
CA THR A 162 -6.21 -4.07 2.15
C THR A 162 -5.94 -2.79 2.92
N LEU A 163 -6.07 -1.66 2.22
CA LEU A 163 -6.01 -0.33 2.82
C LEU A 163 -7.41 0.28 2.78
N PRO A 164 -7.80 1.07 3.80
CA PRO A 164 -9.06 1.78 3.75
C PRO A 164 -9.05 2.73 2.55
N ALA A 165 -10.18 2.76 1.83
CA ALA A 165 -10.35 3.65 0.69
C ALA A 165 -10.07 5.09 1.12
N SER A 166 -9.17 5.78 0.41
CA SER A 166 -9.02 7.22 0.59
C SER A 166 -10.26 7.89 0.02
N SER A 167 -11.26 8.12 0.85
CA SER A 167 -12.44 8.88 0.44
C SER A 167 -11.97 10.27 -0.02
N PRO A 168 -12.32 10.72 -1.23
CA PRO A 168 -12.04 12.10 -1.64
C PRO A 168 -12.65 13.06 -0.63
N SER A 169 -12.04 14.24 -0.44
CA SER A 169 -12.59 15.22 0.50
C SER A 169 -14.04 15.56 0.14
N LYS A 170 -14.85 15.98 1.12
CA LYS A 170 -16.25 16.38 0.87
C LYS A 170 -16.37 17.41 -0.27
N ALA A 171 -15.41 18.32 -0.38
CA ALA A 171 -15.35 19.31 -1.47
C ALA A 171 -15.16 18.66 -2.85
N VAL A 172 -14.26 17.67 -2.95
CA VAL A 172 -14.05 16.92 -4.20
C VAL A 172 -15.28 16.06 -4.51
N GLN A 173 -15.90 15.45 -3.50
CA GLN A 173 -17.15 14.71 -3.68
C GLN A 173 -18.28 15.61 -4.20
N GLN A 174 -18.42 16.83 -3.65
CA GLN A 174 -19.39 17.81 -4.11
C GLN A 174 -19.12 18.31 -5.53
N LEU A 175 -17.83 18.51 -5.89
CA LEU A 175 -17.44 18.88 -7.25
C LEU A 175 -17.77 17.77 -8.25
N LEU A 176 -17.40 16.52 -7.92
CA LEU A 176 -17.71 15.36 -8.76
C LEU A 176 -19.22 15.12 -8.88
N ALA A 177 -19.98 15.34 -7.78
CA ALA A 177 -21.44 15.24 -7.81
C ALA A 177 -22.09 16.33 -8.67
N ARG A 178 -21.52 17.54 -8.71
CA ARG A 178 -21.94 18.62 -9.61
C ARG A 178 -21.64 18.29 -11.07
N GLN A 179 -20.46 17.75 -11.37
CA GLN A 179 -20.05 17.38 -12.73
C GLN A 179 -20.87 16.23 -13.33
N ARG A 180 -21.44 15.34 -12.50
CA ARG A 180 -22.32 14.24 -12.96
C ARG A 180 -23.76 14.66 -13.24
N ARG A 181 -24.14 15.91 -12.95
CA ARG A 181 -25.49 16.46 -13.16
C ARG A 181 -25.57 17.41 -14.35
N MET A 182 -24.45 17.64 -15.05
CA MET A 182 -24.40 18.31 -16.35
C MET A 182 -24.18 17.25 -17.43
#